data_AF-A0A959X0F8-F1
#
_entry.id   AF-A0A959X0F8-F1
#
_cell.length_a   1.000
_cell.length_b   1.000
_cell.length_c   1.000
_cell.angle_alpha   90.00
_cell.angle_beta   90.00
_cell.angle_gamma   90.00
#
_symmetry.space_group_name_H-M   'P 1'
#
loop_
_entity.id
_entity.type
_entity.pdbx_description
1 polymer ?
#
loop_
_entity_poly.entity_id
_entity_poly.type
_entity_poly.pdbx_seq_one_letter_code
_entity_poly.pdbx_strand_id
1 'polypeptide(L)' 'LLVLDEPTAGLDQATEAQAVAAVRAAGVGVVVVSHREALLRLADEMVSVGGDREQTAPVSGNEGVDDGTDA' A
#
# COMPACT_ATOMS: atom_id res chain seq x y z
N LEU A 1 11.91 17.61 -13.06
CA LEU A 1 11.33 16.86 -11.93
C LEU A 1 9.82 17.00 -12.04
N LEU A 2 9.09 15.89 -12.03
CA LEU A 2 7.63 15.85 -12.04
C LEU A 2 7.16 15.26 -10.70
N VAL A 3 6.13 15.85 -10.10
CA VAL A 3 5.52 15.34 -8.87
C VAL A 3 4.04 15.11 -9.14
N LEU A 4 3.56 13.90 -8.89
CA LEU A 4 2.19 13.49 -9.16
C LEU A 4 1.56 12.93 -7.89
N ASP A 5 0.42 13.50 -7.49
CA ASP A 5 -0.37 13.01 -6.36
C ASP A 5 -1.58 12.25 -6.90
N GLU A 6 -1.63 10.95 -6.61
CA GLU A 6 -2.65 10.00 -7.09
C GLU A 6 -2.99 10.12 -8.60
N PRO A 7 -2.00 10.00 -9.51
CA PRO A 7 -2.20 10.25 -10.95
C PRO A 7 -3.12 9.25 -11.66
N THR A 8 -3.43 8.11 -11.02
CA THR A 8 -4.28 7.06 -11.58
C THR A 8 -5.65 6.96 -10.92
N ALA A 9 -6.02 7.96 -10.12
CA ALA A 9 -7.35 8.06 -9.52
C ALA A 9 -8.44 8.07 -10.60
N GLY A 10 -9.40 7.15 -10.48
CA GLY A 10 -10.52 7.03 -11.43
C GLY A 10 -10.17 6.41 -12.79
N LEU A 11 -8.91 6.01 -13.02
CA LEU A 11 -8.54 5.31 -14.24
C LEU A 11 -8.86 3.81 -14.14
N ASP A 12 -9.33 3.26 -15.26
CA ASP A 12 -9.35 1.82 -15.47
C ASP A 12 -7.93 1.27 -15.68
N GLN A 13 -7.80 -0.06 -15.66
CA GLN A 13 -6.49 -0.72 -15.73
C GLN A 13 -5.74 -0.42 -17.04
N ALA A 14 -6.46 -0.29 -18.16
CA ALA A 14 -5.83 -0.05 -19.46
C ALA A 14 -5.28 1.38 -19.55
N THR A 15 -6.06 2.35 -19.09
CA THR A 15 -5.70 3.77 -19.08
C THR A 15 -4.61 4.05 -18.04
N GLU A 16 -4.64 3.37 -16.89
CA GLU A 16 -3.57 3.41 -15.90
C GLU A 16 -2.24 2.94 -16.49
N ALA A 17 -2.22 1.81 -17.22
CA ALA A 17 -1.01 1.33 -17.87
C ALA A 17 -0.45 2.32 -18.89
N GLN A 18 -1.32 3.02 -19.64
CA GLN A 18 -0.91 4.07 -20.57
C GLN A 18 -0.32 5.30 -19.86
N ALA A 19 -0.96 5.76 -18.79
CA ALA A 19 -0.48 6.89 -17.99
C ALA A 19 0.90 6.60 -17.41
N VAL A 20 1.10 5.40 -16.86
CA VAL A 20 2.39 4.91 -16.38
C VAL A 20 3.45 4.92 -17.47
N ALA A 21 3.14 4.40 -18.66
CA ALA A 21 4.08 4.36 -19.78
C ALA A 21 4.48 5.78 -20.22
N ALA A 22 3.54 6.71 -20.26
CA ALA A 22 3.80 8.11 -20.60
C ALA A 22 4.70 8.78 -19.55
N VAL A 23 4.45 8.55 -18.26
CA VAL A 23 5.26 9.07 -17.15
C VAL A 23 6.70 8.53 -17.23
N ARG A 24 6.88 7.24 -17.51
CA ARG A 24 8.21 6.64 -17.72
C ARG A 24 8.94 7.25 -18.93
N ALA A 25 8.21 7.57 -20.00
CA ALA A 25 8.78 8.15 -21.21
C ALA A 25 9.14 9.64 -21.09
N ALA A 26 8.76 10.31 -20.00
CA ALA A 26 8.92 11.77 -19.84
C ALA A 26 10.40 12.23 -19.74
N GLY A 27 11.35 11.31 -19.52
CA GLY A 27 12.79 11.63 -19.49
C GLY A 27 13.22 12.54 -18.34
N VAL A 28 12.38 12.69 -17.32
CA VAL A 28 12.64 13.49 -16.12
C VAL A 28 12.50 12.61 -14.89
N GLY A 29 13.16 12.98 -13.79
CA GLY A 29 12.87 12.36 -12.48
C GLY A 29 11.40 12.56 -12.12
N VAL A 30 10.75 11.52 -11.61
CA VAL A 30 9.33 11.51 -11.23
C VAL A 30 9.20 11.05 -9.79
N VAL A 31 8.43 11.80 -9.00
CA VAL A 31 7.95 11.39 -7.68
C VAL A 31 6.45 11.17 -7.79
N VAL A 32 5.98 10.00 -7.38
CA VAL A 32 4.56 9.64 -7.39
C VAL A 32 4.11 9.27 -5.99
N VAL A 33 3.00 9.86 -5.56
CA VAL A 33 2.28 9.46 -4.36
C VAL A 33 1.07 8.63 -4.81
N SER A 34 1.00 7.38 -4.36
CA SER A 34 -0.18 6.55 -4.57
C SER A 34 -0.32 5.46 -3.52
N HIS A 35 -1.56 5.05 -3.27
CA HIS A 35 -1.88 3.84 -2.51
C HIS A 35 -2.04 2.57 -3.39
N ARG A 36 -1.92 2.69 -4.72
CA ARG A 36 -2.06 1.55 -5.65
C ARG A 36 -0.77 0.76 -5.80
N GLU A 37 -0.77 -0.48 -5.34
CA GLU A 37 0.42 -1.35 -5.43
C GLU A 37 0.92 -1.58 -6.87
N ALA A 38 0.00 -1.64 -7.85
CA ALA A 38 0.36 -1.84 -9.26
C ALA A 38 1.24 -0.70 -9.79
N LEU A 39 0.99 0.52 -9.33
CA LEU A 39 1.77 1.71 -9.63
C LEU A 39 3.09 1.71 -8.86
N LEU A 40 3.03 1.42 -7.55
CA LEU A 40 4.19 1.45 -6.65
C LEU A 40 5.27 0.44 -7.04
N ARG A 41 4.88 -0.76 -7.51
CA ARG A 41 5.82 -1.81 -7.99
C ARG A 41 6.68 -1.37 -9.19
N LEU A 42 6.37 -0.25 -9.81
CA LEU A 42 7.11 0.30 -10.94
C LEU A 42 8.15 1.34 -10.51
N ALA A 43 8.10 1.81 -9.27
CA ALA A 43 9.06 2.80 -8.79
C ALA A 43 10.47 2.18 -8.68
N ASP A 44 11.48 2.98 -9.01
CA ASP A 44 12.89 2.60 -8.81
C ASP A 44 13.22 2.55 -7.30
N GLU A 45 12.64 3.47 -6.54
CA GLU A 45 12.70 3.50 -5.07
C GLU A 45 11.31 3.74 -4.48
N MET A 46 11.00 3.06 -3.37
CA MET A 46 9.74 3.19 -2.65
C MET A 46 9.98 3.75 -1.26
N VAL A 47 9.23 4.79 -0.90
CA VAL A 47 9.20 5.36 0.44
C VAL A 47 7.81 5.14 1.01
N SER A 48 7.73 4.40 2.12
CA SER A 48 6.47 4.26 2.87
C SER A 48 6.25 5.51 3.72
N VAL A 49 5.07 6.11 3.60
CA VAL A 49 4.67 7.29 4.38
C VAL A 49 3.53 6.90 5.30
N GLY A 50 3.85 6.75 6.58
CA GLY A 50 2.92 6.42 7.66
C GLY A 50 3.71 6.22 8.95
N GLY A 51 3.16 6.64 10.10
CA GLY A 51 3.72 6.25 11.39
C GLY A 51 3.43 4.76 11.62
N ASP A 52 4.37 4.04 12.24
CA ASP A 52 4.22 2.64 12.65
C ASP A 52 2.92 2.44 13.43
N ARG A 53 1.83 2.11 12.72
CA ARG A 53 0.71 1.42 13.33
C ARG A 53 1.11 -0.03 13.38
N GLU A 54 1.83 -0.34 14.46
CA GLU A 54 2.08 -1.69 14.94
C GLU A 54 0.84 -2.54 14.65
N GLN A 55 0.98 -3.51 13.74
CA GLN A 55 -0.03 -4.54 13.52
C GLN A 55 -0.08 -5.37 14.81
N THR A 56 -0.88 -4.95 15.78
CA THR A 56 -1.18 -5.78 16.95
C THR A 56 -1.98 -6.97 16.45
N ALA A 57 -1.31 -8.12 16.33
CA ALA A 57 -1.96 -9.40 16.08
C ALA A 57 -3.07 -9.63 17.12
N PRO A 58 -4.21 -10.26 16.75
CA PRO A 58 -5.24 -10.57 17.71
C PRO A 58 -4.66 -11.51 18.78
N VAL A 59 -4.73 -11.09 20.04
CA VAL A 59 -4.47 -11.96 21.19
C VAL A 59 -5.38 -13.18 21.08
N SER A 60 -4.78 -14.34 20.84
CA SER A 60 -5.48 -15.62 20.89
C SER A 60 -5.80 -15.89 22.36
N GLY A 61 -7.05 -15.62 22.76
CA GLY A 61 -7.55 -15.96 24.08
C GLY A 61 -7.59 -17.47 24.25
N ASN A 62 -6.70 -18.01 25.06
CA ASN A 62 -6.75 -19.38 25.53
C ASN A 62 -7.31 -19.41 26.95
N GLU A 63 -8.57 -19.03 27.13
CA GLU A 63 -9.28 -19.30 28.38
C GLU A 63 -9.85 -20.72 28.33
N GLY A 64 -8.96 -21.69 28.60
CA GLY A 64 -9.37 -22.99 29.11
C GLY A 64 -9.65 -22.85 30.60
N VAL A 65 -10.91 -22.64 30.97
CA VAL A 65 -11.38 -22.83 32.34
C VAL A 65 -12.11 -24.16 32.37
N ASP A 66 -11.33 -25.22 32.59
CA ASP A 66 -11.78 -26.45 33.22
C ASP A 66 -11.47 -26.31 34.71
N ASP A 67 -12.50 -26.24 35.54
CA ASP A 67 -12.40 -26.75 36.91
C ASP A 67 -13.82 -27.10 37.36
N GLY A 68 -14.14 -28.38 37.25
CA GLY A 68 -15.12 -28.99 38.14
C GLY A 68 -14.63 -28.96 39.59
N THR A 69 -15.51 -29.42 40.51
CA THR A 69 -15.37 -29.46 41.99
C THR A 69 -16.02 -28.23 42.63
N ASP A 70 -17.03 -28.30 43.50
CA ASP A 70 -17.34 -29.28 44.54
C ASP A 70 -18.82 -29.15 44.97
N ALA A 71 -19.37 -30.26 45.48
CA ALA A 71 -20.51 -30.45 46.40
C ALA A 71 -21.82 -29.64 46.27
#